data_AF-A0A2S7YFR4-F1
#
_entry.id   AF-A0A2S7YFR4-F1
#
_cell.length_a   1.000
_cell.length_b   1.000
_cell.length_c   1.000
_cell.angle_alpha   90.00
_cell.angle_beta   90.00
_cell.angle_gamma   90.00
#
_symmetry.space_group_name_H-M   'P 1'
#
loop_
_entity.id
_entity.type
_entity.pdbx_description
1 polymer ?
#
loop_
_entity_poly.entity_id
_entity_poly.type
_entity_poly.pdbx_seq_one_letter_code
_entity_poly.pdbx_strand_id
1 'polypeptide(L)'
;MTMGKGFQPKLAPTERPWTYTSPPSARYGLDKILRLPVFLVLGSLAQCLLSLVLPPRWAVVPLLCYLAISLVSLLLNTTTTSSTSPALPRNVVPGRAAAQLPLPDGSFRASPAEDSLVVFHIGAQFNHPLGPLCPGGGATAERFDKLIADLRARAAELGVLAVSGWQGVVDGSFTTKTAIYFEDVASLHGFAHEPMHREAWDWFAAQRFPHLGVYHETFVVPRRSYECVYLNCKPLLLGQAARLARGGGEKGEADKRWVNALVNADTPALKTQYARMGRDRYGQVVEG
;
A
#
# COMPACT_ATOMS: atom_id res chain seq x y z
N MET A 1 33.74 13.96 -18.49
CA MET A 1 32.64 13.68 -17.55
C MET A 1 31.43 13.27 -18.36
N THR A 2 31.15 11.97 -18.45
CA THR A 2 29.93 11.46 -19.07
C THR A 2 28.76 11.79 -18.15
N MET A 3 27.80 12.62 -18.62
CA MET A 3 26.51 12.77 -17.95
C MET A 3 25.94 11.37 -17.72
N GLY A 4 25.87 10.93 -16.47
CA GLY A 4 25.39 9.60 -16.12
C GLY A 4 23.96 9.44 -16.62
N LYS A 5 23.68 8.38 -17.40
CA LYS A 5 22.30 8.03 -17.75
C LYS A 5 21.51 7.88 -16.45
N GLY A 6 20.33 8.51 -16.38
CA GLY A 6 19.42 8.40 -15.25
C GLY A 6 19.06 6.95 -14.91
N PHE A 7 18.57 6.73 -13.70
CA PHE A 7 18.16 5.39 -13.26
C PHE A 7 17.12 4.77 -14.18
N GLN A 8 17.27 3.47 -14.44
CA GLN A 8 16.39 2.74 -15.33
C GLN A 8 15.10 2.32 -14.60
N PRO A 9 13.91 2.71 -15.06
CA PRO A 9 12.65 2.32 -14.42
C PRO A 9 12.42 0.81 -14.50
N LYS A 10 11.77 0.25 -13.47
CA LYS A 10 11.35 -1.17 -13.44
C LYS A 10 9.95 -1.39 -14.03
N LEU A 11 9.16 -0.33 -14.13
CA LEU A 11 7.78 -0.37 -14.58
C LEU A 11 7.57 0.66 -15.70
N ALA A 12 6.82 0.26 -16.74
CA ALA A 12 6.45 1.16 -17.82
C ALA A 12 5.49 2.26 -17.32
N PRO A 13 5.55 3.49 -17.85
CA PRO A 13 4.55 4.50 -17.53
C PRO A 13 3.13 4.07 -17.92
N THR A 14 2.13 4.61 -17.22
CA THR A 14 0.71 4.27 -17.43
C THR A 14 -0.14 5.53 -17.57
N GLU A 15 -1.28 5.45 -18.28
CA GLU A 15 -2.21 6.60 -18.40
C GLU A 15 -2.95 6.91 -17.08
N ARG A 16 -3.12 5.88 -16.24
CA ARG A 16 -3.82 5.97 -14.94
C ARG A 16 -2.88 5.68 -13.78
N PRO A 17 -3.18 6.17 -12.56
CA PRO A 17 -2.42 5.82 -11.38
C PRO A 17 -2.39 4.31 -11.19
N TRP A 18 -1.26 3.78 -10.73
CA TRP A 18 -1.15 2.37 -10.44
C TRP A 18 -2.02 1.96 -9.25
N THR A 19 -2.84 0.93 -9.45
CA THR A 19 -3.62 0.32 -8.38
C THR A 19 -3.05 -1.07 -8.06
N TYR A 20 -2.17 -1.13 -7.05
CA TYR A 20 -1.58 -2.40 -6.60
C TYR A 20 -2.38 -3.10 -5.50
N THR A 21 -3.45 -2.45 -5.02
CA THR A 21 -4.40 -3.08 -4.11
C THR A 21 -5.03 -4.28 -4.81
N SER A 22 -5.10 -5.41 -4.11
CA SER A 22 -6.03 -6.46 -4.52
C SER A 22 -7.41 -5.82 -4.67
N PRO A 23 -8.19 -6.15 -5.72
CA PRO A 23 -9.60 -5.79 -5.71
C PRO A 23 -10.18 -6.25 -4.37
N PRO A 24 -11.15 -5.54 -3.79
CA PRO A 24 -11.90 -6.06 -2.65
C PRO A 24 -12.52 -7.37 -3.13
N SER A 25 -11.82 -8.48 -2.95
CA SER A 25 -12.42 -9.80 -3.05
C SER A 25 -13.57 -9.74 -2.05
N ALA A 26 -14.75 -10.23 -2.44
CA ALA A 26 -15.94 -10.34 -1.60
C ALA A 26 -15.75 -11.28 -0.39
N ARG A 27 -14.59 -11.27 0.23
CA ARG A 27 -14.36 -11.65 1.61
C ARG A 27 -14.82 -10.45 2.39
N TYR A 28 -15.91 -10.57 3.12
CA TYR A 28 -16.51 -9.54 3.96
C TYR A 28 -15.58 -9.01 5.08
N GLY A 29 -14.26 -9.21 4.99
CA GLY A 29 -13.28 -8.84 6.00
C GLY A 29 -13.55 -9.47 7.37
N LEU A 30 -14.50 -10.42 7.45
CA LEU A 30 -14.88 -11.03 8.70
C LEU A 30 -13.68 -11.79 9.28
N ASP A 31 -12.81 -12.37 8.44
CA ASP A 31 -11.54 -13.00 8.83
C ASP A 31 -10.57 -12.04 9.55
N LYS A 32 -10.75 -10.75 9.34
CA LYS A 32 -9.98 -9.67 9.96
C LYS A 32 -10.67 -9.07 11.20
N ILE A 33 -11.95 -9.37 11.41
CA ILE A 33 -12.77 -8.86 12.53
C ILE A 33 -12.98 -9.95 13.58
N LEU A 34 -13.37 -11.15 13.14
CA LEU A 34 -13.55 -12.33 13.97
C LEU A 34 -12.27 -13.17 13.97
N ARG A 35 -11.90 -13.67 15.15
CA ARG A 35 -10.72 -14.53 15.31
C ARG A 35 -10.94 -15.86 14.59
N LEU A 36 -9.89 -16.44 14.03
CA LEU A 36 -9.94 -17.75 13.36
C LEU A 36 -10.71 -18.84 14.14
N PRO A 37 -10.57 -18.99 15.49
CA PRO A 37 -11.35 -19.97 16.24
C PRO A 37 -12.87 -19.78 16.12
N VAL A 38 -13.35 -18.54 16.03
CA VAL A 38 -14.79 -18.24 15.88
C VAL A 38 -15.30 -18.77 14.54
N PHE A 39 -14.52 -18.60 13.47
CA PHE A 39 -14.87 -19.19 12.16
C PHE A 39 -14.92 -20.70 12.18
N LEU A 40 -13.96 -21.33 12.85
CA LEU A 40 -13.94 -22.77 12.97
C LEU A 40 -15.17 -23.26 13.71
N VAL A 41 -15.55 -22.63 14.83
CA VAL A 41 -16.76 -22.99 15.59
C VAL A 41 -18.04 -22.76 14.77
N LEU A 42 -18.18 -21.60 14.10
CA LEU A 42 -19.34 -21.31 13.27
C LEU A 42 -19.46 -22.28 12.08
N GLY A 43 -18.34 -22.58 11.42
CA GLY A 43 -18.28 -23.56 10.33
C GLY A 43 -18.62 -24.97 10.81
N SER A 44 -18.10 -25.38 11.98
CA SER A 44 -18.43 -26.66 12.60
C SER A 44 -19.91 -26.74 12.98
N LEU A 45 -20.49 -25.69 13.57
CA LEU A 45 -21.91 -25.65 13.91
C LEU A 45 -22.79 -25.75 12.66
N ALA A 46 -22.46 -24.99 11.61
CA ALA A 46 -23.16 -25.08 10.33
C ALA A 46 -23.07 -26.49 9.74
N GLN A 47 -21.90 -27.14 9.80
CA GLN A 47 -21.73 -28.52 9.36
C GLN A 47 -22.55 -29.50 10.20
N CYS A 48 -22.61 -29.33 11.53
CA CYS A 48 -23.45 -30.16 12.40
C CYS A 48 -24.93 -30.02 12.04
N LEU A 49 -25.42 -28.80 11.79
CA LEU A 49 -26.79 -28.56 11.36
C LEU A 49 -27.10 -29.23 10.00
N LEU A 50 -26.17 -29.14 9.04
CA LEU A 50 -26.31 -29.83 7.75
C LEU A 50 -26.41 -31.35 7.94
N SER A 51 -25.62 -31.93 8.85
CA SER A 51 -25.67 -33.36 9.16
C SER A 51 -26.94 -33.81 9.89
N LEU A 52 -27.66 -32.89 10.55
CA LEU A 52 -28.95 -33.19 11.17
C LEU A 52 -30.12 -33.13 10.18
N VAL A 53 -30.03 -32.24 9.19
CA VAL A 53 -31.12 -31.99 8.22
C VAL A 53 -30.99 -32.86 6.96
N LEU A 54 -29.77 -33.15 6.53
CA LEU A 54 -29.50 -33.85 5.27
C LEU A 54 -28.96 -35.27 5.51
N PRO A 55 -29.24 -36.22 4.60
CA PRO A 55 -28.56 -37.51 4.61
C PRO A 55 -27.03 -37.33 4.59
N PRO A 56 -26.23 -38.19 5.26
CA PRO A 56 -24.78 -38.02 5.39
C PRO A 56 -24.04 -37.80 4.06
N ARG A 57 -24.48 -38.50 2.99
CA ARG A 57 -23.94 -38.36 1.64
C ARG A 57 -24.06 -36.95 1.04
N TRP A 58 -25.06 -36.17 1.45
CA TRP A 58 -25.28 -34.80 0.99
C TRP A 58 -24.68 -33.77 1.96
N ALA A 59 -24.72 -34.05 3.27
CA ALA A 59 -24.14 -33.18 4.28
C ALA A 59 -22.62 -32.95 4.10
N VAL A 60 -21.90 -33.93 3.57
CA VAL A 60 -20.43 -33.85 3.35
C VAL A 60 -20.03 -33.11 2.07
N VAL A 61 -20.96 -32.95 1.11
CA VAL A 61 -20.67 -32.38 -0.22
C VAL A 61 -20.03 -30.99 -0.15
N PRO A 62 -20.52 -30.02 0.64
CA PRO A 62 -19.92 -28.69 0.70
C PRO A 62 -18.45 -28.70 1.15
N LEU A 63 -18.10 -29.54 2.13
CA LEU A 63 -16.72 -29.69 2.61
C LEU A 63 -15.81 -30.29 1.54
N LEU A 64 -16.27 -31.35 0.86
CA LEU A 64 -15.51 -31.98 -0.22
C LEU A 64 -15.35 -31.04 -1.41
N CYS A 65 -16.38 -30.27 -1.77
CA CYS A 65 -16.28 -29.25 -2.81
C CYS A 65 -15.27 -28.17 -2.44
N TYR A 66 -15.31 -27.64 -1.21
CA TYR A 66 -14.34 -26.65 -0.76
C TYR A 66 -12.90 -27.19 -0.74
N LEU A 67 -12.71 -28.43 -0.27
CA LEU A 67 -11.42 -29.12 -0.28
C LEU A 67 -10.92 -29.33 -1.71
N ALA A 68 -11.78 -29.79 -2.62
CA ALA A 68 -11.44 -30.00 -4.03
C ALA A 68 -11.05 -28.68 -4.71
N ILE A 69 -11.82 -27.60 -4.53
CA ILE A 69 -11.49 -26.27 -5.07
C ILE A 69 -10.15 -25.78 -4.50
N SER A 70 -9.90 -25.97 -3.21
CA SER A 70 -8.65 -25.57 -2.56
C SER A 70 -7.46 -26.36 -3.09
N LEU A 71 -7.62 -27.68 -3.26
CA LEU A 71 -6.59 -28.57 -3.80
C LEU A 71 -6.30 -28.26 -5.28
N VAL A 72 -7.33 -28.08 -6.10
CA VAL A 72 -7.19 -27.67 -7.50
C VAL A 72 -6.49 -26.32 -7.59
N SER A 73 -6.86 -25.35 -6.75
CA SER A 73 -6.20 -24.04 -6.71
C SER A 73 -4.72 -24.15 -6.31
N LEU A 74 -4.40 -24.98 -5.30
CA LEU A 74 -3.03 -25.25 -4.90
C LEU A 74 -2.24 -25.89 -6.03
N LEU A 75 -2.77 -26.97 -6.63
CA LEU A 75 -2.13 -27.68 -7.73
C LEU A 75 -1.88 -26.73 -8.90
N LEU A 76 -2.88 -26.00 -9.36
CA LEU A 76 -2.73 -24.99 -10.42
C LEU A 76 -1.63 -23.98 -10.07
N ASN A 77 -1.61 -23.43 -8.86
CA ASN A 77 -0.57 -22.48 -8.46
C ASN A 77 0.84 -23.09 -8.43
N THR A 78 0.97 -24.39 -8.14
CA THR A 78 2.26 -25.09 -8.04
C THR A 78 2.73 -25.74 -9.34
N THR A 79 1.84 -26.05 -10.29
CA THR A 79 2.18 -26.78 -11.54
C THR A 79 2.13 -25.91 -12.78
N THR A 80 1.40 -24.80 -12.76
CA THR A 80 1.40 -23.82 -13.88
C THR A 80 2.62 -22.89 -13.88
N THR A 81 3.51 -23.05 -12.90
CA THR A 81 4.85 -22.45 -12.90
C THR A 81 5.69 -23.03 -14.05
N SER A 82 5.80 -22.31 -15.17
CA SER A 82 6.81 -22.62 -16.19
C SER A 82 8.22 -22.59 -15.60
N SER A 83 9.10 -23.48 -16.06
CA SER A 83 10.51 -23.55 -15.66
C SER A 83 11.31 -22.26 -15.93
N THR A 84 10.75 -21.32 -16.68
CA THR A 84 11.35 -20.03 -17.06
C THR A 84 10.88 -18.84 -16.20
N SER A 85 9.87 -19.01 -15.34
CA SER A 85 9.47 -18.00 -14.35
C SER A 85 8.73 -18.65 -13.19
N PRO A 86 9.24 -18.55 -11.93
CA PRO A 86 8.44 -18.93 -10.79
C PRO A 86 7.13 -18.13 -10.84
N ALA A 87 5.99 -18.75 -10.50
CA ALA A 87 4.69 -18.08 -10.45
C ALA A 87 4.72 -17.14 -9.25
N LEU A 88 5.33 -15.99 -9.47
CA LEU A 88 5.30 -14.91 -8.52
C LEU A 88 3.84 -14.42 -8.46
N PRO A 89 3.34 -14.10 -7.26
CA PRO A 89 2.05 -13.46 -7.12
C PRO A 89 1.93 -12.26 -8.07
N ARG A 90 0.74 -12.00 -8.63
CA ARG A 90 0.50 -10.87 -9.56
C ARG A 90 1.14 -9.58 -9.05
N ASN A 91 1.75 -8.82 -9.96
CA ASN A 91 2.41 -7.52 -9.73
C ASN A 91 3.72 -7.57 -8.94
N VAL A 92 4.30 -8.75 -8.68
CA VAL A 92 5.67 -8.82 -8.14
C VAL A 92 6.64 -8.32 -9.20
N VAL A 93 7.53 -7.40 -8.81
CA VAL A 93 8.62 -6.90 -9.64
C VAL A 93 9.87 -7.74 -9.35
N PRO A 94 10.38 -8.54 -10.31
CA PRO A 94 11.53 -9.39 -10.09
C PRO A 94 12.85 -8.62 -10.00
N GLY A 95 13.78 -9.19 -9.23
CA GLY A 95 15.12 -8.65 -9.01
C GLY A 95 15.15 -7.51 -7.99
N ARG A 96 16.30 -6.85 -7.88
CA ARG A 96 16.51 -5.76 -6.94
C ARG A 96 15.98 -4.45 -7.52
N ALA A 97 15.24 -3.72 -6.70
CA ALA A 97 14.74 -2.39 -7.00
C ALA A 97 14.92 -1.46 -5.80
N ALA A 98 14.95 -0.16 -6.08
CA ALA A 98 14.90 0.90 -5.10
C ALA A 98 13.92 1.96 -5.59
N ALA A 99 13.32 2.73 -4.69
CA ALA A 99 12.47 3.85 -5.07
C ALA A 99 13.31 5.12 -5.19
N GLN A 100 13.21 5.78 -6.34
CA GLN A 100 13.76 7.08 -6.65
C GLN A 100 12.63 7.90 -7.26
N LEU A 101 12.40 9.13 -6.82
CA LEU A 101 11.24 9.87 -7.33
C LEU A 101 11.52 10.34 -8.77
N PRO A 102 10.58 10.15 -9.70
CA PRO A 102 10.73 10.68 -11.05
C PRO A 102 10.62 12.21 -11.04
N LEU A 103 11.24 12.82 -12.04
CA LEU A 103 11.11 14.25 -12.33
C LEU A 103 9.75 14.56 -12.96
N PRO A 104 9.34 15.84 -13.02
CA PRO A 104 8.07 16.23 -13.66
C PRO A 104 7.94 15.84 -15.13
N ASP A 105 9.04 15.60 -15.84
CA ASP A 105 9.06 15.10 -17.23
C ASP A 105 9.03 13.56 -17.32
N GLY A 106 9.06 12.87 -16.18
CA GLY A 106 9.07 11.43 -16.05
C GLY A 106 10.45 10.78 -16.16
N SER A 107 11.52 11.57 -16.28
CA SER A 107 12.89 11.06 -16.25
C SER A 107 13.39 10.86 -14.81
N PHE A 108 14.50 10.15 -14.65
CA PHE A 108 15.14 9.93 -13.34
C PHE A 108 16.50 10.60 -13.30
N ARG A 109 16.85 11.14 -12.12
CA ARG A 109 18.21 11.61 -11.85
C ARG A 109 19.19 10.44 -11.81
N ALA A 110 20.47 10.74 -11.94
CA ALA A 110 21.56 9.77 -11.75
C ALA A 110 22.00 9.67 -10.28
N SER A 111 21.72 10.70 -9.47
CA SER A 111 22.04 10.75 -8.05
C SER A 111 20.89 10.19 -7.21
N PRO A 112 21.17 9.30 -6.24
CA PRO A 112 20.15 8.75 -5.35
C PRO A 112 19.59 9.75 -4.35
N ALA A 113 18.31 9.58 -4.01
CA ALA A 113 17.60 10.26 -2.93
C ALA A 113 17.65 11.80 -3.01
N GLU A 114 17.63 12.39 -4.20
CA GLU A 114 17.76 13.84 -4.39
C GLU A 114 16.53 14.66 -3.97
N ASP A 115 15.37 14.04 -3.90
CA ASP A 115 14.13 14.70 -3.48
C ASP A 115 13.97 14.60 -1.96
N SER A 116 13.40 15.62 -1.32
CA SER A 116 12.81 15.46 0.01
C SER A 116 11.42 14.85 -0.12
N LEU A 117 10.93 14.26 0.98
CA LEU A 117 9.55 13.78 1.05
C LEU A 117 9.02 13.88 2.47
N VAL A 118 7.71 13.72 2.61
CA VAL A 118 7.05 13.59 3.92
C VAL A 118 6.39 12.22 4.00
N VAL A 119 6.63 11.52 5.11
CA VAL A 119 5.90 10.29 5.45
C VAL A 119 4.91 10.61 6.55
N PHE A 120 3.64 10.41 6.27
CA PHE A 120 2.55 10.61 7.20
C PHE A 120 1.90 9.27 7.52
N HIS A 121 2.07 8.81 8.76
CA HIS A 121 1.30 7.70 9.28
C HIS A 121 -0.01 8.23 9.86
N ILE A 122 -1.12 7.59 9.52
CA ILE A 122 -2.42 7.88 10.13
C ILE A 122 -3.19 6.58 10.32
N GLY A 123 -3.97 6.49 11.38
CA GLY A 123 -4.73 5.28 11.67
C GLY A 123 -5.78 5.46 12.74
N ALA A 124 -6.52 4.37 12.96
CA ALA A 124 -7.50 4.25 14.03
C ALA A 124 -7.22 2.99 14.85
N GLN A 125 -7.47 3.09 16.16
CA GLN A 125 -7.44 1.98 17.10
C GLN A 125 -8.85 1.73 17.63
N PHE A 126 -9.29 0.48 17.54
CA PHE A 126 -10.58 0.01 18.03
C PHE A 126 -10.31 -0.89 19.22
N ASN A 127 -10.40 -0.29 20.42
CA ASN A 127 -10.04 -0.94 21.68
C ASN A 127 -11.22 -1.77 22.25
N HIS A 128 -12.40 -1.64 21.62
CA HIS A 128 -13.58 -2.41 21.98
C HIS A 128 -13.43 -3.89 21.53
N PRO A 129 -13.93 -4.89 22.29
CA PRO A 129 -13.84 -6.31 21.90
C PRO A 129 -14.47 -6.67 20.55
N LEU A 130 -15.43 -5.85 20.09
CA LEU A 130 -16.07 -6.00 18.78
C LEU A 130 -15.29 -5.33 17.63
N GLY A 131 -14.13 -4.72 17.93
CA GLY A 131 -13.31 -4.02 16.95
C GLY A 131 -14.10 -2.95 16.18
N PRO A 132 -14.02 -2.93 14.83
CA PRO A 132 -14.78 -1.99 14.00
C PRO A 132 -16.31 -2.03 14.16
N LEU A 133 -16.88 -3.10 14.69
CA LEU A 133 -18.32 -3.24 14.91
C LEU A 133 -18.83 -2.56 16.20
N CYS A 134 -17.94 -1.89 16.94
CA CYS A 134 -18.32 -1.14 18.14
C CYS A 134 -19.17 0.10 17.81
N PRO A 135 -19.87 0.69 18.81
CA PRO A 135 -20.56 1.97 18.64
C PRO A 135 -19.61 3.04 18.09
N GLY A 136 -19.98 3.70 16.99
CA GLY A 136 -19.14 4.70 16.31
C GLY A 136 -18.05 4.14 15.40
N GLY A 137 -17.75 2.83 15.46
CA GLY A 137 -16.69 2.19 14.71
C GLY A 137 -16.94 2.22 13.19
N GLY A 138 -18.14 1.84 12.76
CA GLY A 138 -18.53 1.87 11.35
C GLY A 138 -18.46 3.26 10.73
N ALA A 139 -18.99 4.28 11.43
CA ALA A 139 -18.92 5.67 10.96
C ALA A 139 -17.48 6.21 10.91
N THR A 140 -16.63 5.82 11.86
CA THR A 140 -15.20 6.17 11.85
C THR A 140 -14.49 5.53 10.65
N ALA A 141 -14.74 4.24 10.40
CA ALA A 141 -14.17 3.53 9.26
C ALA A 141 -14.60 4.15 7.92
N GLU A 142 -15.89 4.45 7.75
CA GLU A 142 -16.42 5.07 6.53
C GLU A 142 -15.75 6.42 6.22
N ARG A 143 -15.56 7.26 7.24
CA ARG A 143 -14.88 8.56 7.08
C ARG A 143 -13.41 8.40 6.70
N PHE A 144 -12.71 7.45 7.33
CA PHE A 144 -11.34 7.10 6.94
C PHE A 144 -11.25 6.61 5.50
N ASP A 145 -12.16 5.72 5.09
CA ASP A 145 -12.20 5.18 3.73
C ASP A 145 -12.45 6.27 2.69
N LYS A 146 -13.35 7.22 2.97
CA LYS A 146 -13.59 8.40 2.11
C LYS A 146 -12.35 9.27 1.96
N LEU A 147 -11.65 9.58 3.06
CA LEU A 147 -10.41 10.36 3.02
C LEU A 147 -9.32 9.67 2.19
N ILE A 148 -9.15 8.36 2.37
CA ILE A 148 -8.17 7.57 1.60
C ILE A 148 -8.56 7.47 0.12
N ALA A 149 -9.85 7.37 -0.19
CA ALA A 149 -10.34 7.38 -1.57
C ALA A 149 -10.08 8.73 -2.24
N ASP A 150 -10.35 9.85 -1.54
CA ASP A 150 -10.10 11.20 -2.05
C ASP A 150 -8.61 11.43 -2.33
N LEU A 151 -7.73 11.07 -1.38
CA LEU A 151 -6.28 11.14 -1.55
C LEU A 151 -5.77 10.35 -2.76
N ARG A 152 -6.37 9.20 -3.06
CA ARG A 152 -6.00 8.41 -4.24
C ARG A 152 -6.52 9.03 -5.53
N ALA A 153 -7.74 9.55 -5.54
CA ALA A 153 -8.37 10.15 -6.71
C ALA A 153 -7.70 11.48 -7.11
N ARG A 154 -7.36 12.30 -6.11
CA ARG A 154 -6.74 13.62 -6.27
C ARG A 154 -5.24 13.62 -5.99
N ALA A 155 -4.58 12.46 -6.15
CA ALA A 155 -3.18 12.28 -5.72
C ALA A 155 -2.22 13.35 -6.30
N ALA A 156 -2.34 13.64 -7.61
CA ALA A 156 -1.50 14.66 -8.25
C ALA A 156 -1.80 16.10 -7.81
N GLU A 157 -3.05 16.38 -7.43
CA GLU A 157 -3.48 17.70 -6.95
C GLU A 157 -3.01 17.94 -5.51
N LEU A 158 -3.12 16.92 -4.67
CA LEU A 158 -2.80 16.97 -3.24
C LEU A 158 -1.33 16.63 -2.93
N GLY A 159 -0.48 16.49 -3.95
CA GLY A 159 0.95 16.16 -3.78
C GLY A 159 1.18 14.80 -3.12
N VAL A 160 0.29 13.82 -3.34
CA VAL A 160 0.39 12.46 -2.80
C VAL A 160 1.16 11.58 -3.77
N LEU A 161 2.23 10.98 -3.26
CA LEU A 161 3.08 10.04 -3.99
C LEU A 161 2.58 8.60 -3.86
N ALA A 162 2.19 8.19 -2.65
CA ALA A 162 1.81 6.80 -2.35
C ALA A 162 0.86 6.73 -1.14
N VAL A 163 -0.05 5.75 -1.15
CA VAL A 163 -0.94 5.44 -0.02
C VAL A 163 -0.97 3.93 0.23
N SER A 164 -0.37 3.45 1.30
CA SER A 164 -0.33 2.03 1.66
C SER A 164 -1.05 1.80 3.00
N GLY A 165 -2.01 0.86 3.03
CA GLY A 165 -2.78 0.53 4.23
C GLY A 165 -2.46 -0.85 4.78
N TRP A 166 -2.41 -0.96 6.10
CA TRP A 166 -2.33 -2.20 6.86
C TRP A 166 -3.37 -2.19 7.98
N GLN A 167 -3.69 -3.38 8.44
CA GLN A 167 -4.55 -3.60 9.58
C GLN A 167 -4.07 -4.83 10.33
N GLY A 168 -4.26 -4.84 11.64
CA GLY A 168 -3.91 -5.98 12.48
C GLY A 168 -4.57 -5.86 13.84
N VAL A 169 -4.45 -6.92 14.64
CA VAL A 169 -4.86 -6.91 16.04
C VAL A 169 -3.59 -6.93 16.88
N VAL A 170 -3.42 -5.94 17.75
CA VAL A 170 -2.29 -5.81 18.68
C VAL A 170 -2.87 -5.68 20.08
N ASP A 171 -2.50 -6.60 20.97
CA ASP A 171 -2.95 -6.62 22.38
C ASP A 171 -4.47 -6.51 22.55
N GLY A 172 -5.22 -7.15 21.65
CA GLY A 172 -6.69 -7.16 21.67
C GLY A 172 -7.35 -5.95 20.99
N SER A 173 -6.58 -4.93 20.60
CA SER A 173 -7.07 -3.77 19.87
C SER A 173 -6.91 -3.98 18.36
N PHE A 174 -7.98 -3.79 17.60
CA PHE A 174 -7.89 -3.79 16.15
C PHE A 174 -7.34 -2.42 15.70
N THR A 175 -6.25 -2.41 14.97
CA THR A 175 -5.53 -1.20 14.57
C THR A 175 -5.41 -1.14 13.07
N THR A 176 -5.79 -0.02 12.48
CA THR A 176 -5.48 0.33 11.08
C THR A 176 -4.31 1.28 11.06
N LYS A 177 -3.40 1.09 10.10
CA LYS A 177 -2.29 2.00 9.81
C LYS A 177 -2.26 2.28 8.32
N THR A 178 -2.29 3.54 7.95
CA THR A 178 -2.05 3.99 6.58
C THR A 178 -0.79 4.84 6.54
N ALA A 179 0.17 4.46 5.70
CA ALA A 179 1.34 5.27 5.39
C ALA A 179 1.08 6.03 4.08
N ILE A 180 1.18 7.35 4.16
CA ILE A 180 0.94 8.28 3.07
C ILE A 180 2.25 9.01 2.81
N TYR A 181 2.70 9.02 1.57
CA TYR A 181 3.88 9.75 1.16
C TYR A 181 3.43 11.01 0.43
N PHE A 182 3.89 12.16 0.90
CA PHE A 182 3.68 13.45 0.24
C PHE A 182 4.99 13.98 -0.34
N GLU A 183 4.88 14.82 -1.36
CA GLU A 183 6.02 15.49 -1.99
C GLU A 183 6.71 16.46 -1.02
N ASP A 184 5.93 17.15 -0.19
CA ASP A 184 6.42 18.12 0.78
C ASP A 184 5.43 18.37 1.93
N VAL A 185 5.85 19.21 2.88
CA VAL A 185 5.04 19.60 4.05
C VAL A 185 3.84 20.46 3.65
N ALA A 186 3.97 21.27 2.58
CA ALA A 186 2.87 22.13 2.12
C ALA A 186 1.70 21.30 1.59
N SER A 187 1.98 20.22 0.88
CA SER A 187 1.01 19.24 0.38
C SER A 187 0.27 18.55 1.52
N LEU A 188 1.00 18.06 2.53
CA LEU A 188 0.38 17.50 3.74
C LEU A 188 -0.48 18.55 4.47
N HIS A 189 0.03 19.78 4.61
CA HIS A 189 -0.69 20.86 5.27
C HIS A 189 -1.98 21.24 4.51
N GLY A 190 -1.93 21.27 3.19
CA GLY A 190 -3.09 21.46 2.31
C GLY A 190 -4.15 20.40 2.56
N PHE A 191 -3.76 19.12 2.51
CA PHE A 191 -4.66 18.01 2.83
C PHE A 191 -5.29 18.15 4.23
N ALA A 192 -4.52 18.49 5.25
CA ALA A 192 -5.03 18.65 6.61
C ALA A 192 -6.09 19.77 6.73
N HIS A 193 -6.10 20.74 5.82
CA HIS A 193 -7.08 21.84 5.79
C HIS A 193 -8.22 21.64 4.80
N GLU A 194 -8.24 20.53 4.06
CA GLU A 194 -9.37 20.18 3.19
C GLU A 194 -10.67 20.06 4.01
N PRO A 195 -11.82 20.52 3.47
CA PRO A 195 -13.10 20.46 4.16
C PRO A 195 -13.47 19.05 4.64
N MET A 196 -13.19 18.02 3.83
CA MET A 196 -13.50 16.62 4.18
C MET A 196 -12.69 16.14 5.40
N HIS A 197 -11.41 16.51 5.48
CA HIS A 197 -10.57 16.15 6.62
C HIS A 197 -11.04 16.86 7.89
N ARG A 198 -11.36 18.16 7.80
CA ARG A 198 -11.86 18.95 8.93
C ARG A 198 -13.20 18.45 9.44
N GLU A 199 -14.16 18.19 8.54
CA GLU A 199 -15.46 17.63 8.92
C GLU A 199 -15.31 16.27 9.62
N ALA A 200 -14.44 15.39 9.12
CA ALA A 200 -14.22 14.09 9.73
C ALA A 200 -13.61 14.21 11.14
N TRP A 201 -12.65 15.11 11.32
CA TRP A 201 -12.03 15.39 12.62
C TRP A 201 -13.03 15.99 13.61
N ASP A 202 -13.75 17.04 13.21
CA ASP A 202 -14.71 17.75 14.07
C ASP A 202 -15.83 16.80 14.51
N TRP A 203 -16.33 15.95 13.59
CA TRP A 203 -17.29 14.90 13.92
C TRP A 203 -16.71 13.94 14.97
N PHE A 204 -15.51 13.38 14.74
CA PHE A 204 -14.92 12.38 15.63
C PHE A 204 -14.67 12.96 17.03
N ALA A 205 -14.11 14.17 17.10
CA ALA A 205 -13.83 14.87 18.35
C ALA A 205 -15.12 15.15 19.16
N ALA A 206 -16.23 15.47 18.48
CA ALA A 206 -17.52 15.69 19.12
C ALA A 206 -18.13 14.42 19.74
N GLN A 207 -17.83 13.23 19.20
CA GLN A 207 -18.43 11.98 19.71
C GLN A 207 -17.86 11.52 21.05
N ARG A 208 -16.60 11.87 21.36
CA ARG A 208 -15.91 11.49 22.62
C ARG A 208 -15.96 9.98 22.93
N PHE A 209 -15.82 9.13 21.92
CA PHE A 209 -15.82 7.66 22.09
C PHE A 209 -14.61 7.20 22.94
N PRO A 210 -14.81 6.57 24.12
CA PRO A 210 -13.69 6.16 24.98
C PRO A 210 -12.93 4.93 24.44
N HIS A 211 -13.56 4.15 23.57
CA HIS A 211 -13.05 2.89 23.01
C HIS A 211 -12.50 3.04 21.59
N LEU A 212 -12.49 4.25 21.03
CA LEU A 212 -11.92 4.56 19.73
C LEU A 212 -10.75 5.55 19.88
N GLY A 213 -9.62 5.19 19.32
CA GLY A 213 -8.47 6.07 19.15
C GLY A 213 -8.27 6.42 17.69
N VAL A 214 -7.78 7.63 17.42
CA VAL A 214 -7.19 8.01 16.14
C VAL A 214 -5.79 8.54 16.43
N TYR A 215 -4.86 8.30 15.51
CA TYR A 215 -3.48 8.71 15.69
C TYR A 215 -2.86 9.11 14.37
N HIS A 216 -1.81 9.94 14.46
CA HIS A 216 -0.98 10.27 13.32
C HIS A 216 0.48 10.55 13.73
N GLU A 217 1.40 10.37 12.80
CA GLU A 217 2.82 10.68 12.94
C GLU A 217 3.32 11.28 11.62
N THR A 218 4.07 12.38 11.70
CA THR A 218 4.65 13.05 10.52
C THR A 218 6.17 13.01 10.58
N PHE A 219 6.79 12.50 9.52
CA PHE A 219 8.23 12.48 9.34
C PHE A 219 8.59 13.31 8.11
N VAL A 220 9.33 14.40 8.32
CA VAL A 220 9.90 15.20 7.24
C VAL A 220 11.28 14.63 6.93
N VAL A 221 11.46 14.11 5.72
CA VAL A 221 12.67 13.39 5.33
C VAL A 221 13.45 14.22 4.31
N PRO A 222 14.58 14.82 4.70
CA PRO A 222 15.39 15.61 3.79
C PRO A 222 15.94 14.77 2.63
N ARG A 223 16.34 15.45 1.55
CA ARG A 223 17.15 14.83 0.49
C ARG A 223 18.34 14.07 1.10
N ARG A 224 18.71 12.96 0.48
CA ARG A 224 19.85 12.12 0.86
C ARG A 224 19.77 11.58 2.30
N SER A 225 18.55 11.49 2.83
CA SER A 225 18.27 11.01 4.20
C SER A 225 17.28 9.85 4.25
N TYR A 226 17.07 9.17 3.12
CA TYR A 226 16.30 7.94 3.04
C TYR A 226 16.95 6.94 2.09
N GLU A 227 16.64 5.67 2.30
CA GLU A 227 16.99 4.57 1.42
C GLU A 227 15.87 3.55 1.43
N CYS A 228 15.76 2.77 0.35
CA CYS A 228 14.86 1.63 0.31
C CYS A 228 15.39 0.56 -0.64
N VAL A 229 15.09 -0.69 -0.32
CA VAL A 229 15.42 -1.84 -1.16
C VAL A 229 14.23 -2.78 -1.22
N TYR A 230 13.92 -3.23 -2.42
CA TYR A 230 12.87 -4.19 -2.73
C TYR A 230 13.51 -5.34 -3.50
N LEU A 231 13.26 -6.58 -3.10
CA LEU A 231 13.75 -7.77 -3.80
C LEU A 231 12.57 -8.71 -4.00
N ASN A 232 12.15 -8.88 -5.25
CA ASN A 232 10.99 -9.71 -5.61
C ASN A 232 9.72 -9.28 -4.85
N CYS A 233 9.52 -7.98 -4.68
CA CYS A 233 8.36 -7.43 -3.98
C CYS A 233 7.30 -6.94 -4.99
N LYS A 234 6.03 -7.00 -4.60
CA LYS A 234 5.02 -6.12 -5.20
C LYS A 234 5.33 -4.68 -4.78
N PRO A 235 5.05 -3.65 -5.59
CA PRO A 235 5.20 -2.27 -5.15
C PRO A 235 4.36 -2.01 -3.88
N LEU A 236 5.03 -1.53 -2.83
CA LEU A 236 4.44 -1.12 -1.55
C LEU A 236 5.23 0.07 -0.98
N LEU A 237 4.67 0.77 0.01
CA LEU A 237 5.36 1.88 0.71
C LEU A 237 5.87 2.93 -0.29
N LEU A 238 7.13 3.33 -0.24
CA LEU A 238 7.69 4.27 -1.23
C LEU A 238 7.86 3.62 -2.62
N GLY A 239 7.95 2.30 -2.71
CA GLY A 239 8.06 1.57 -3.98
C GLY A 239 6.81 1.65 -4.85
N GLN A 240 5.63 1.89 -4.26
CA GLN A 240 4.45 2.17 -5.08
C GLN A 240 4.33 3.64 -5.50
N ALA A 241 5.23 4.52 -5.03
CA ALA A 241 5.13 5.94 -5.31
C ALA A 241 5.10 6.21 -6.80
N ALA A 242 4.28 7.17 -7.20
CA ALA A 242 4.20 7.60 -8.58
C ALA A 242 3.96 9.11 -8.66
N ARG A 243 4.45 9.73 -9.73
CA ARG A 243 4.12 11.11 -10.07
C ARG A 243 3.45 11.15 -11.43
N LEU A 244 2.57 12.13 -11.61
CA LEU A 244 2.02 12.49 -12.90
C LEU A 244 3.07 13.31 -13.66
N ALA A 245 3.74 12.68 -14.62
CA ALA A 245 4.65 13.34 -15.53
C ALA A 245 3.89 14.03 -16.67
N ARG A 246 4.39 15.19 -17.09
CA ARG A 246 3.95 15.90 -18.29
C ARG A 246 5.09 15.81 -19.29
N GLY A 247 4.91 15.10 -20.40
CA GLY A 247 5.96 15.06 -21.41
C GLY A 247 6.17 16.44 -22.04
N GLY A 248 7.43 16.78 -22.31
CA GLY A 248 7.87 18.12 -22.75
C GLY A 248 7.52 18.47 -24.20
N GLY A 249 6.49 17.86 -24.79
CA GLY A 249 6.03 18.17 -26.15
C GLY A 249 4.92 19.24 -26.16
N GLU A 250 4.84 20.01 -27.25
CA GLU A 250 3.86 21.10 -27.46
C GLU A 250 2.38 20.69 -27.38
N LYS A 251 2.07 19.40 -27.28
CA LYS A 251 0.69 18.90 -27.13
C LYS A 251 0.31 18.80 -25.66
N GLY A 252 -0.05 19.95 -25.09
CA GLY A 252 -0.74 20.02 -23.80
C GLY A 252 -1.87 19.00 -23.71
N GLU A 253 -1.93 18.29 -22.58
CA GLU A 253 -2.85 17.20 -22.22
C GLU A 253 -2.62 15.80 -22.80
N ALA A 254 -2.12 15.64 -24.03
CA ALA A 254 -1.98 14.31 -24.66
C ALA A 254 -0.79 13.47 -24.16
N ASP A 255 0.07 14.02 -23.30
CA ASP A 255 1.31 13.38 -22.82
C ASP A 255 1.39 13.28 -21.28
N LYS A 256 0.23 13.23 -20.61
CA LYS A 256 0.13 12.98 -19.17
C LYS A 256 0.28 11.48 -18.91
N ARG A 257 1.33 11.09 -18.18
CA ARG A 257 1.58 9.70 -17.82
C ARG A 257 2.03 9.56 -16.37
N TRP A 258 1.56 8.52 -15.70
CA TRP A 258 2.01 8.14 -14.37
C TRP A 258 3.30 7.35 -14.46
N VAL A 259 4.32 7.83 -13.76
CA VAL A 259 5.64 7.20 -13.68
C VAL A 259 5.86 6.70 -12.26
N ASN A 260 6.11 5.40 -12.10
CA ASN A 260 6.38 4.79 -10.79
C ASN A 260 7.85 4.97 -10.38
N ALA A 261 8.10 5.10 -9.08
CA ALA A 261 9.40 5.38 -8.50
C ALA A 261 10.39 4.20 -8.52
N LEU A 262 9.96 2.96 -8.80
CA LEU A 262 10.87 1.82 -8.80
C LEU A 262 11.84 1.88 -9.97
N VAL A 263 13.11 1.84 -9.63
CA VAL A 263 14.23 1.75 -10.57
C VAL A 263 15.07 0.51 -10.28
N ASN A 264 15.84 0.09 -11.28
CA ASN A 264 16.77 -1.02 -11.14
C ASN A 264 17.89 -0.66 -10.13
N ALA A 265 18.00 -1.46 -9.05
CA ALA A 265 18.99 -1.28 -8.01
C ALA A 265 20.29 -2.07 -8.22
N ASP A 266 20.41 -2.78 -9.34
CA ASP A 266 21.65 -3.45 -9.76
C ASP A 266 22.62 -2.46 -10.43
N THR A 267 22.88 -1.35 -9.73
CA THR A 267 23.83 -0.30 -10.13
C THR A 267 24.72 0.06 -8.93
N PRO A 268 25.96 0.53 -9.14
CA PRO A 268 26.85 0.93 -8.05
C PRO A 268 26.22 1.98 -7.13
N ALA A 269 25.50 2.96 -7.69
CA ALA A 269 24.86 4.04 -6.95
C ALA A 269 23.70 3.57 -6.05
N LEU A 270 23.13 2.38 -6.26
CA LEU A 270 22.04 1.84 -5.44
C LEU A 270 22.40 0.55 -4.69
N LYS A 271 23.69 0.17 -4.72
CA LYS A 271 24.16 -1.13 -4.21
C LYS A 271 24.11 -1.23 -2.70
N THR A 272 24.63 -0.23 -1.98
CA THR A 272 24.74 -0.21 -0.51
C THR A 272 23.74 0.77 0.09
N GLN A 273 23.52 0.69 1.41
CA GLN A 273 22.65 1.60 2.15
C GLN A 273 23.04 3.07 1.92
N TYR A 274 24.29 3.43 2.21
CA TYR A 274 24.78 4.80 2.02
C TYR A 274 24.77 5.24 0.56
N ALA A 275 25.11 4.35 -0.38
CA ALA A 275 25.02 4.69 -1.80
C ALA A 275 23.58 5.08 -2.18
N ARG A 276 22.55 4.34 -1.73
CA ARG A 276 21.14 4.69 -1.96
C ARG A 276 20.70 6.02 -1.36
N MET A 277 21.45 6.53 -0.39
CA MET A 277 21.26 7.86 0.21
C MET A 277 22.11 8.94 -0.47
N GLY A 278 22.85 8.64 -1.55
CA GLY A 278 23.79 9.59 -2.16
C GLY A 278 25.01 9.87 -1.28
N ARG A 279 25.45 8.88 -0.50
CA ARG A 279 26.57 8.99 0.45
C ARG A 279 27.69 8.00 0.15
N ASP A 280 28.90 8.36 0.52
CA ASP A 280 30.07 7.50 0.44
C ASP A 280 30.04 6.40 1.51
N ARG A 281 31.08 5.55 1.53
CA ARG A 281 31.18 4.45 2.52
C ARG A 281 31.31 4.93 3.97
N TYR A 282 31.63 6.20 4.19
CA TYR A 282 31.77 6.84 5.50
C TYR A 282 30.52 7.62 5.90
N GLY A 283 29.45 7.57 5.08
CA GLY A 283 28.20 8.29 5.33
C GLY A 283 28.26 9.77 4.99
N GLN A 284 29.33 10.24 4.34
CA GLN A 284 29.44 11.62 3.87
C GLN A 284 28.68 11.79 2.57
N VAL A 285 28.01 12.93 2.42
CA VAL A 285 27.23 13.25 1.23
C VAL A 285 28.18 13.42 0.03
N VAL A 286 27.94 12.68 -1.05
CA VAL A 286 28.71 12.82 -2.29
C VAL A 286 28.10 13.99 -3.07
N GLU A 287 28.83 15.11 -3.15
CA GLU A 287 28.48 16.17 -4.10
C GLU A 287 28.81 15.68 -5.51
N GLY A 288 27.82 15.77 -6.40
CA GLY A 288 27.89 15.29 -7.78
C GLY A 288 27.31 16.32 -8.73
#